data_AF-A0A6V8F195-F1
#
_entry.id   AF-A0A6V8F195-F1
#
_cell.length_a   1.000
_cell.length_b   1.000
_cell.length_c   1.000
_cell.angle_alpha   90.00
_cell.angle_beta   90.00
_cell.angle_gamma   90.00
#
_symmetry.space_group_name_H-M   'P 1'
#
loop_
_entity.id
_entity.type
_entity.pdbx_description
1 polymer ?
#
loop_
_entity_poly.entity_id
_entity_poly.type
_entity_poly.pdbx_seq_one_letter_code
_entity_poly.pdbx_strand_id
1 'polypeptide(L)'
;LYTIDQLYDELYPGFDPNNPWGTGWPKQEIINRINQGVYLINHDGHAYYDYNMRMSNGDASALTNTNNFCFVYSQGCMSGGFDNPEGVECIAEYFTAKTTTGAFAGIWNARYGFFWSYSTDGDSQRFHRQFWDAVFGENIREIGRANHDSKEDNLFLIQRSCMRWCYYETNLFGDPAVRFMNATGQKPSLRITGVNGGKGIQASIVNEGEIPVSNIPWSISVSGGLFGFINISSEGSFASLAIGNTTAIQPEKTIFGFGKISLQVHVKYAEDWNGSGFVLGPFVMRIFRIC
;
A
#
# COMPACT_ATOMS: atom_id res chain seq x y z
N LEU A 1 1.39 -18.68 10.29
CA LEU A 1 1.45 -18.12 11.67
C LEU A 1 1.60 -16.62 11.52
N TYR A 2 0.68 -15.84 12.08
CA TYR A 2 0.81 -14.38 12.13
C TYR A 2 1.74 -14.01 13.28
N THR A 3 2.66 -13.08 13.05
CA THR A 3 3.45 -12.48 14.12
C THR A 3 2.64 -11.33 14.70
N ILE A 4 2.19 -11.48 15.94
CA ILE A 4 1.54 -10.40 16.68
C ILE A 4 2.61 -9.78 17.57
N ASP A 5 2.91 -8.51 17.31
CA ASP A 5 3.76 -7.68 18.16
C ASP A 5 2.87 -6.80 19.04
N GLN A 6 3.24 -6.63 20.30
CA GLN A 6 2.47 -5.91 21.31
C GLN A 6 3.32 -4.78 21.87
N LEU A 7 2.80 -3.57 21.79
CA LEU A 7 3.45 -2.36 22.31
C LEU A 7 2.48 -1.63 23.25
N TYR A 8 2.44 -2.08 24.50
CA TYR A 8 1.57 -1.54 25.54
C TYR A 8 2.40 -0.80 26.58
N ASP A 9 1.91 0.36 27.03
CA ASP A 9 2.57 1.15 28.07
C ASP A 9 2.76 0.33 29.35
N GLU A 10 1.73 -0.39 29.78
CA GLU A 10 1.75 -1.20 31.02
C GLU A 10 2.74 -2.37 31.00
N LEU A 11 3.17 -2.80 29.81
CA LEU A 11 4.16 -3.86 29.64
C LEU A 11 5.58 -3.32 29.44
N TYR A 12 5.75 -2.00 29.34
CA TYR A 12 7.04 -1.40 29.10
C TYR A 12 7.90 -1.39 30.38
N PRO A 13 9.20 -1.79 30.32
CA PRO A 13 10.04 -1.85 31.51
C PRO A 13 10.13 -0.50 32.24
N GLY A 14 9.79 -0.49 33.53
CA GLY A 14 9.84 0.70 34.37
C GLY A 14 8.60 1.59 34.29
N PHE A 15 7.51 1.11 33.69
CA PHE A 15 6.23 1.82 33.65
C PHE A 15 5.70 2.17 35.05
N ASP A 16 5.30 3.43 35.21
CA ASP A 16 4.60 3.98 36.37
C ASP A 16 3.24 4.53 35.92
N PRO A 17 2.11 3.97 36.40
CA PRO A 17 0.78 4.46 36.04
C PRO A 17 0.51 5.90 36.48
N ASN A 18 1.29 6.46 37.41
CA ASN A 18 1.21 7.88 37.79
C ASN A 18 2.03 8.79 36.86
N ASN A 19 2.88 8.24 36.00
CA ASN A 19 3.65 8.94 34.98
C ASN A 19 3.68 8.16 33.65
N PRO A 20 2.53 7.88 33.03
CA PRO A 20 2.47 7.02 31.84
C PRO A 20 3.16 7.64 30.62
N TRP A 21 3.23 8.97 30.58
CA TRP A 21 3.89 9.71 29.51
C TRP A 21 5.42 9.62 29.57
N GLY A 22 5.99 9.68 30.78
CA GLY A 22 7.44 9.63 30.99
C GLY A 22 8.01 8.23 31.17
N THR A 23 7.18 7.23 31.43
CA THR A 23 7.62 5.85 31.72
C THR A 23 7.02 4.78 30.78
N GLY A 24 6.05 5.16 29.94
CA GLY A 24 5.58 4.32 28.84
C GLY A 24 6.61 4.17 27.73
N TRP A 25 6.25 3.43 26.68
CA TRP A 25 7.19 3.18 25.58
C TRP A 25 7.57 4.49 24.85
N PRO A 26 8.84 4.67 24.47
CA PRO A 26 9.27 5.85 23.74
C PRO A 26 8.87 5.76 22.26
N LYS A 27 8.63 6.90 21.61
CA LYS A 27 8.25 6.95 20.18
C LYS A 27 9.19 6.18 19.23
N GLN A 28 10.44 5.96 19.64
CA GLN A 28 11.40 5.19 18.84
C GLN A 28 10.95 3.73 18.64
N GLU A 29 10.19 3.14 19.57
CA GLU A 29 9.68 1.77 19.46
C GLU A 29 8.79 1.60 18.23
N ILE A 30 7.84 2.51 18.00
CA ILE A 30 6.96 2.43 16.83
C ILE A 30 7.68 2.85 15.55
N ILE A 31 8.53 3.89 15.61
CA ILE A 31 9.33 4.33 14.45
C ILE A 31 10.22 3.20 13.94
N ASN A 32 10.89 2.47 14.85
CA ASN A 32 11.72 1.32 14.48
C ASN A 32 10.91 0.22 13.79
N ARG A 33 9.72 -0.12 14.32
CA ARG A 33 8.83 -1.14 13.73
C ARG A 33 8.37 -0.75 12.33
N ILE A 34 8.00 0.52 12.14
CA ILE A 34 7.62 1.05 10.82
C ILE A 34 8.80 0.96 9.85
N ASN A 35 9.99 1.44 10.26
CA ASN A 35 11.19 1.39 9.43
C ASN A 35 11.65 -0.04 9.12
N GLN A 36 11.36 -1.00 9.99
CA GLN A 36 11.63 -2.44 9.78
C GLN A 36 10.55 -3.14 8.93
N GLY A 37 9.49 -2.44 8.53
CA GLY A 37 8.47 -2.96 7.62
C GLY A 37 7.33 -3.70 8.31
N VAL A 38 6.90 -3.29 9.51
CA VAL A 38 5.62 -3.74 10.07
C VAL A 38 4.49 -3.44 9.09
N TYR A 39 3.63 -4.43 8.84
CA TYR A 39 2.62 -4.32 7.79
C TYR A 39 1.29 -3.74 8.27
N LEU A 40 0.81 -4.15 9.44
CA LEU A 40 -0.47 -3.71 10.01
C LEU A 40 -0.23 -3.13 11.41
N ILE A 41 -0.80 -1.96 11.69
CA ILE A 41 -0.72 -1.28 12.98
C ILE A 41 -2.12 -0.96 13.46
N ASN A 42 -2.42 -1.39 14.68
CA ASN A 42 -3.66 -1.08 15.38
C ASN A 42 -3.32 -0.20 16.58
N HIS A 43 -3.81 1.03 16.57
CA HIS A 43 -3.55 2.02 17.61
C HIS A 43 -4.81 2.37 18.38
N ASP A 44 -4.72 2.21 19.70
CA ASP A 44 -5.65 2.76 20.67
C ASP A 44 -4.84 3.59 21.67
N GLY A 45 -5.13 4.89 21.72
CA GLY A 45 -4.32 5.85 22.45
C GLY A 45 -4.62 7.28 22.09
N HIS A 46 -3.95 8.19 22.79
CA HIS A 46 -4.11 9.62 22.56
C HIS A 46 -3.60 10.05 21.18
N ALA A 47 -4.33 10.97 20.57
CA ALA A 47 -3.97 11.58 19.31
C ALA A 47 -4.48 13.04 19.27
N TYR A 48 -3.90 13.81 18.36
CA TYR A 48 -4.32 15.15 17.97
C TYR A 48 -4.09 15.32 16.47
N TYR A 49 -4.40 16.50 15.91
CA TYR A 49 -4.23 16.76 14.49
C TYR A 49 -2.81 16.40 14.01
N ASP A 50 -1.76 16.88 14.67
CA ASP A 50 -0.35 16.66 14.31
C ASP A 50 0.34 15.54 15.10
N TYR A 51 -0.43 14.69 15.79
CA TYR A 51 0.11 13.70 16.73
C TYR A 51 -0.66 12.38 16.73
N ASN A 52 0.03 11.27 16.54
CA ASN A 52 -0.54 9.92 16.66
C ASN A 52 0.55 8.90 17.00
N MET A 53 0.25 7.88 17.82
CA MET A 53 1.22 6.85 18.21
C MET A 53 2.53 7.42 18.78
N ARG A 54 2.46 8.49 19.58
CA ARG A 54 3.64 9.22 20.11
C ARG A 54 4.52 9.89 19.06
N MET A 55 4.12 9.91 17.79
CA MET A 55 4.80 10.57 16.68
C MET A 55 4.16 11.91 16.37
N SER A 56 4.99 12.88 16.03
CA SER A 56 4.57 14.14 15.40
C SER A 56 4.61 14.05 13.87
N ASN A 57 4.09 15.05 13.17
CA ASN A 57 4.24 15.20 11.72
C ASN A 57 5.71 15.11 11.26
N GLY A 58 6.64 15.68 12.02
CA GLY A 58 8.08 15.62 11.73
C GLY A 58 8.65 14.20 11.83
N ASP A 59 8.15 13.41 12.79
CA ASP A 59 8.56 12.00 12.94
C ASP A 59 8.01 11.14 11.79
N ALA A 60 6.74 11.35 11.40
CA ALA A 60 6.14 10.67 10.25
C ALA A 60 6.87 11.00 8.94
N SER A 61 7.29 12.25 8.77
CA SER A 61 8.10 12.71 7.62
C SER A 61 9.48 12.07 7.55
N ALA A 62 10.03 11.64 8.69
CA ALA A 62 11.37 11.08 8.80
C ALA A 62 11.42 9.54 8.69
N LEU A 63 10.28 8.89 8.45
CA LEU A 63 10.21 7.44 8.24
C LEU A 63 11.01 7.03 6.99
N THR A 64 11.54 5.81 7.00
CA THR A 64 12.51 5.30 5.99
C THR A 64 12.05 4.01 5.29
N ASN A 65 10.81 3.58 5.50
CA ASN A 65 10.24 2.35 4.95
C ASN A 65 9.80 2.47 3.47
N THR A 66 10.74 2.80 2.58
CA THR A 66 10.50 3.16 1.16
C THR A 66 9.82 2.09 0.28
N ASN A 67 9.84 0.81 0.68
CA ASN A 67 9.20 -0.29 -0.05
C ASN A 67 8.31 -1.17 0.84
N ASN A 68 8.19 -0.84 2.13
CA ASN A 68 7.47 -1.65 3.12
C ASN A 68 6.46 -0.76 3.84
N PHE A 69 5.53 -0.21 3.08
CA PHE A 69 4.47 0.64 3.61
C PHE A 69 3.57 -0.14 4.58
N CYS A 70 3.16 0.51 5.64
CA CYS A 70 2.22 -0.04 6.61
C CYS A 70 0.77 0.35 6.30
N PHE A 71 -0.18 -0.35 6.91
CA PHE A 71 -1.55 0.10 7.12
C PHE A 71 -1.74 0.46 8.58
N VAL A 72 -2.38 1.59 8.86
CA VAL A 72 -2.65 2.04 10.23
C VAL A 72 -4.15 2.13 10.46
N TYR A 73 -4.65 1.56 11.55
CA TYR A 73 -5.98 1.82 12.07
C TYR A 73 -5.85 2.47 13.45
N SER A 74 -6.25 3.73 13.57
CA SER A 74 -6.16 4.48 14.83
C SER A 74 -7.54 4.91 15.31
N GLN A 75 -7.80 4.69 16.60
CA GLN A 75 -8.99 5.23 17.29
C GLN A 75 -8.74 6.61 17.93
N GLY A 76 -7.51 7.09 17.90
CA GLY A 76 -7.14 8.34 18.55
C GLY A 76 -7.80 9.55 17.91
N CYS A 77 -8.09 10.56 18.73
CA CYS A 77 -8.79 11.77 18.31
C CYS A 77 -8.07 12.57 17.19
N MET A 78 -8.83 13.08 16.23
CA MET A 78 -8.49 14.18 15.30
C MET A 78 -7.26 13.98 14.39
N SER A 79 -6.53 12.88 14.52
CA SER A 79 -5.36 12.55 13.69
C SER A 79 -5.66 12.37 12.19
N GLY A 80 -6.94 12.23 11.83
CA GLY A 80 -7.44 12.24 10.46
C GLY A 80 -8.30 13.46 10.12
N GLY A 81 -8.18 14.55 10.88
CA GLY A 81 -8.93 15.79 10.66
C GLY A 81 -8.29 16.67 9.59
N PHE A 82 -8.37 16.25 8.32
CA PHE A 82 -7.82 16.98 7.18
C PHE A 82 -8.52 18.32 6.90
N ASP A 83 -9.67 18.55 7.54
CA ASP A 83 -10.46 19.78 7.47
C ASP A 83 -10.20 20.72 8.66
N ASN A 84 -9.06 20.56 9.34
CA ASN A 84 -8.73 21.33 10.53
C ASN A 84 -8.86 22.85 10.31
N PRO A 85 -9.76 23.54 11.02
CA PRO A 85 -9.98 24.98 10.84
C PRO A 85 -8.78 25.82 11.31
N GLU A 86 -7.89 25.27 12.14
CA GLU A 86 -6.70 25.96 12.63
C GLU A 86 -5.52 25.90 11.63
N GLY A 87 -5.69 25.18 10.52
CA GLY A 87 -4.69 25.09 9.44
C GLY A 87 -3.50 24.17 9.73
N VAL A 88 -3.51 23.43 10.84
CA VAL A 88 -2.51 22.38 11.09
C VAL A 88 -2.90 21.14 10.31
N GLU A 89 -2.05 20.75 9.36
CA GLU A 89 -2.20 19.52 8.56
C GLU A 89 -2.19 18.29 9.45
N CYS A 90 -3.10 17.34 9.18
CA CYS A 90 -3.25 16.19 10.04
C CYS A 90 -2.17 15.14 9.78
N ILE A 91 -1.75 14.41 10.81
CA ILE A 91 -0.66 13.44 10.72
C ILE A 91 -0.99 12.28 9.77
N ALA A 92 -2.27 11.95 9.57
CA ALA A 92 -2.69 10.99 8.55
C ALA A 92 -2.26 11.40 7.13
N GLU A 93 -2.22 12.70 6.80
CA GLU A 93 -1.69 13.18 5.51
C GLU A 93 -0.19 12.94 5.40
N TYR A 94 0.57 13.07 6.49
CA TYR A 94 2.00 12.78 6.51
C TYR A 94 2.31 11.30 6.36
N PHE A 95 1.47 10.44 6.93
CA PHE A 95 1.56 9.00 6.72
C PHE A 95 1.24 8.59 5.28
N THR A 96 0.35 9.28 4.57
CA THR A 96 -0.23 8.74 3.32
C THR A 96 0.05 9.52 2.04
N ALA A 97 0.18 10.85 2.11
CA ALA A 97 0.16 11.71 0.91
C ALA A 97 1.33 12.71 0.84
N LYS A 98 1.92 13.11 1.98
CA LYS A 98 2.98 14.14 2.01
C LYS A 98 4.39 13.55 1.92
N THR A 99 4.53 12.23 1.99
CA THR A 99 5.82 11.55 2.05
C THR A 99 5.86 10.38 1.06
N THR A 100 7.05 9.87 0.77
CA THR A 100 7.27 8.65 -0.04
C THR A 100 7.52 7.42 0.82
N THR A 101 7.28 7.54 2.14
CA THR A 101 7.45 6.51 3.17
C THR A 101 6.17 6.48 4.03
N GLY A 102 6.13 5.71 5.12
CA GLY A 102 4.95 5.66 5.99
C GLY A 102 3.92 4.61 5.60
N ALA A 103 2.69 5.03 5.34
CA ALA A 103 1.54 4.16 5.17
C ALA A 103 0.98 4.22 3.74
N PHE A 104 0.58 3.07 3.19
CA PHE A 104 -0.08 3.05 1.88
C PHE A 104 -1.56 3.45 1.98
N ALA A 105 -2.14 3.25 3.16
CA ALA A 105 -3.48 3.68 3.53
C ALA A 105 -3.64 3.56 5.05
N GLY A 106 -4.70 4.15 5.60
CA GLY A 106 -5.07 3.93 6.98
C GLY A 106 -6.40 4.57 7.34
N ILE A 107 -6.91 4.22 8.51
CA ILE A 107 -8.15 4.74 9.06
C ILE A 107 -7.83 5.56 10.28
N TRP A 108 -8.26 6.82 10.25
CA TRP A 108 -8.09 7.78 11.32
C TRP A 108 -9.36 8.58 11.53
N ASN A 109 -9.49 9.09 12.74
CA ASN A 109 -10.64 9.83 13.19
C ASN A 109 -10.48 11.33 12.89
N ALA A 110 -11.45 11.92 12.18
CA ALA A 110 -11.46 13.36 11.92
C ALA A 110 -11.85 14.18 13.16
N ARG A 111 -12.47 13.55 14.15
CA ARG A 111 -12.91 14.20 15.39
C ARG A 111 -12.53 13.34 16.60
N TYR A 112 -13.19 13.55 17.74
CA TYR A 112 -12.95 12.77 18.94
C TYR A 112 -13.25 11.29 18.70
N GLY A 113 -12.26 10.44 18.98
CA GLY A 113 -12.49 9.02 19.18
C GLY A 113 -13.04 8.78 20.58
N PHE A 114 -13.87 7.75 20.73
CA PHE A 114 -14.57 7.45 21.97
C PHE A 114 -14.30 6.01 22.43
N PHE A 115 -13.84 5.90 23.67
CA PHE A 115 -13.57 4.64 24.35
C PHE A 115 -14.38 4.57 25.66
N TRP A 116 -14.48 3.37 26.22
CA TRP A 116 -15.08 3.17 27.54
C TRP A 116 -14.01 2.63 28.49
N SER A 117 -13.77 3.34 29.60
CA SER A 117 -12.79 2.90 30.60
C SER A 117 -13.11 1.49 31.11
N TYR A 118 -12.08 0.68 31.32
CA TYR A 118 -12.18 -0.70 31.80
C TYR A 118 -13.04 -1.61 30.91
N SER A 119 -13.15 -1.29 29.62
CA SER A 119 -13.91 -2.06 28.65
C SER A 119 -13.21 -2.10 27.31
N THR A 120 -13.27 -3.25 26.64
CA THR A 120 -12.85 -3.41 25.25
C THR A 120 -14.02 -3.21 24.28
N ASP A 121 -15.12 -2.59 24.74
CA ASP A 121 -16.37 -2.42 24.00
C ASP A 121 -16.74 -0.96 23.69
N GLY A 122 -15.74 -0.08 23.74
CA GLY A 122 -15.89 1.33 23.40
C GLY A 122 -16.41 1.57 21.98
N ASP A 123 -16.93 2.76 21.74
CA ASP A 123 -17.62 3.08 20.50
C ASP A 123 -16.68 3.04 19.27
N SER A 124 -15.48 3.64 19.34
CA SER A 124 -14.48 3.53 18.26
C SER A 124 -13.95 2.10 18.09
N GLN A 125 -13.83 1.35 19.19
CA GLN A 125 -13.37 -0.05 19.18
C GLN A 125 -14.36 -0.99 18.48
N ARG A 126 -15.65 -0.69 18.48
CA ARG A 126 -16.65 -1.46 17.71
C ARG A 126 -16.40 -1.37 16.20
N PHE A 127 -16.14 -0.19 15.66
CA PHE A 127 -15.80 -0.03 14.24
C PHE A 127 -14.46 -0.68 13.90
N HIS A 128 -13.46 -0.53 14.77
CA HIS A 128 -12.16 -1.18 14.59
C HIS A 128 -12.27 -2.71 14.55
N ARG A 129 -13.05 -3.30 15.46
CA ARG A 129 -13.29 -4.75 15.48
C ARG A 129 -14.02 -5.23 14.23
N GLN A 130 -15.10 -4.54 13.83
CA GLN A 130 -15.85 -4.95 12.63
C GLN A 130 -15.07 -4.72 11.34
N PHE A 131 -14.15 -3.74 11.28
CA PHE A 131 -13.24 -3.63 10.14
C PHE A 131 -12.38 -4.88 9.96
N TRP A 132 -11.83 -5.41 11.06
CA TRP A 132 -11.04 -6.64 10.98
C TRP A 132 -11.88 -7.90 10.82
N ASP A 133 -13.12 -7.91 11.32
CA ASP A 133 -14.08 -8.99 11.03
C ASP A 133 -14.43 -9.03 9.54
N ALA A 134 -14.72 -7.88 8.93
CA ALA A 134 -14.92 -7.75 7.49
C ALA A 134 -13.73 -8.34 6.70
N VAL A 135 -12.49 -7.98 7.07
CA VAL A 135 -11.28 -8.43 6.37
C VAL A 135 -11.01 -9.93 6.56
N PHE A 136 -11.05 -10.42 7.80
CA PHE A 136 -10.59 -11.77 8.15
C PHE A 136 -11.72 -12.79 8.32
N GLY A 137 -12.86 -12.38 8.88
CA GLY A 137 -14.05 -13.18 9.09
C GLY A 137 -14.92 -13.30 7.84
N GLU A 138 -15.11 -12.20 7.11
CA GLU A 138 -16.04 -12.14 5.97
C GLU A 138 -15.38 -12.13 4.59
N ASN A 139 -14.05 -12.05 4.55
CA ASN A 139 -13.26 -12.01 3.32
C ASN A 139 -13.51 -10.76 2.45
N ILE A 140 -13.97 -9.66 3.04
CA ILE A 140 -14.08 -8.32 2.45
C ILE A 140 -12.73 -7.62 2.59
N ARG A 141 -11.79 -7.94 1.71
CA ARG A 141 -10.38 -7.49 1.85
C ARG A 141 -10.09 -6.11 1.27
N GLU A 142 -11.04 -5.53 0.56
CA GLU A 142 -10.93 -4.19 -0.02
C GLU A 142 -11.17 -3.15 1.06
N ILE A 143 -10.18 -2.30 1.34
CA ILE A 143 -10.14 -1.49 2.57
C ILE A 143 -11.31 -0.50 2.66
N GLY A 144 -11.75 0.06 1.53
CA GLY A 144 -12.92 0.92 1.48
C GLY A 144 -14.21 0.17 1.81
N ARG A 145 -14.35 -1.04 1.26
CA ARG A 145 -15.52 -1.89 1.54
C ARG A 145 -15.53 -2.38 2.98
N ALA A 146 -14.39 -2.83 3.51
CA ALA A 146 -14.27 -3.25 4.91
C ALA A 146 -14.60 -2.11 5.90
N ASN A 147 -14.18 -0.88 5.61
CA ASN A 147 -14.52 0.28 6.44
C ASN A 147 -15.98 0.70 6.34
N HIS A 148 -16.66 0.40 5.22
CA HIS A 148 -18.09 0.67 5.10
C HIS A 148 -18.91 -0.42 5.78
N ASP A 149 -18.52 -1.67 5.60
CA ASP A 149 -19.10 -2.84 6.24
C ASP A 149 -19.06 -2.72 7.77
N SER A 150 -17.92 -2.30 8.32
CA SER A 150 -17.79 -2.03 9.77
C SER A 150 -18.77 -0.99 10.31
N LYS A 151 -19.23 -0.07 9.45
CA LYS A 151 -20.23 0.93 9.78
C LYS A 151 -21.64 0.36 9.69
N GLU A 152 -21.93 -0.46 8.67
CA GLU A 152 -23.20 -1.14 8.48
C GLU A 152 -23.50 -2.13 9.61
N ASP A 153 -22.50 -2.93 10.01
CA ASP A 153 -22.62 -3.91 11.09
C ASP A 153 -22.96 -3.29 12.44
N ASN A 154 -22.59 -2.04 12.64
CA ASN A 154 -22.84 -1.32 13.87
C ASN A 154 -24.16 -0.53 13.86
N LEU A 155 -24.96 -0.57 12.78
CA LEU A 155 -26.20 0.21 12.65
C LEU A 155 -27.23 -0.12 13.73
N PHE A 156 -27.31 -1.39 14.17
CA PHE A 156 -28.22 -1.78 15.25
C PHE A 156 -27.87 -1.11 16.59
N LEU A 157 -26.64 -0.60 16.75
CA LEU A 157 -26.16 0.14 17.91
C LEU A 157 -26.06 1.65 17.66
N ILE A 158 -26.55 2.18 16.53
CA ILE A 158 -26.27 3.59 16.14
C ILE A 158 -26.76 4.63 17.16
N GLN A 159 -27.76 4.28 17.99
CA GLN A 159 -28.30 5.14 19.06
C GLN A 159 -27.55 5.00 20.39
N ARG A 160 -26.58 4.09 20.49
CA ARG A 160 -25.78 3.86 21.70
C ARG A 160 -24.67 4.90 21.77
N SER A 161 -24.58 5.63 22.89
CA SER A 161 -23.40 6.44 23.23
C SER A 161 -22.97 7.34 22.04
N CYS A 162 -21.68 7.30 21.67
CA CYS A 162 -21.08 8.03 20.58
C CYS A 162 -20.97 7.21 19.28
N MET A 163 -21.74 6.13 19.11
CA MET A 163 -21.69 5.30 17.89
C MET A 163 -21.98 6.10 16.62
N ARG A 164 -23.03 6.93 16.62
CA ARG A 164 -23.32 7.83 15.48
C ARG A 164 -22.18 8.81 15.21
N TRP A 165 -21.52 9.30 16.24
CA TRP A 165 -20.38 10.20 16.07
C TRP A 165 -19.22 9.49 15.37
N CYS A 166 -18.78 8.35 15.92
CA CYS A 166 -17.70 7.52 15.36
C CYS A 166 -18.02 7.09 13.92
N TYR A 167 -19.27 6.74 13.62
CA TYR A 167 -19.73 6.39 12.27
C TYR A 167 -19.34 7.44 11.22
N TYR A 168 -19.55 8.73 11.53
CA TYR A 168 -19.32 9.81 10.56
C TYR A 168 -17.87 10.27 10.48
N GLU A 169 -17.11 10.15 11.56
CA GLU A 169 -15.79 10.76 11.68
C GLU A 169 -14.63 9.81 11.36
N THR A 170 -14.86 8.49 11.44
CA THR A 170 -13.87 7.47 11.06
C THR A 170 -13.68 7.45 9.54
N ASN A 171 -12.53 7.98 9.09
CA ASN A 171 -12.22 8.24 7.69
C ASN A 171 -11.08 7.35 7.19
N LEU A 172 -11.22 6.89 5.94
CA LEU A 172 -10.15 6.21 5.22
C LEU A 172 -9.29 7.24 4.47
N PHE A 173 -7.98 7.15 4.67
CA PHE A 173 -6.95 7.84 3.90
C PHE A 173 -6.24 6.85 2.99
N GLY A 174 -6.10 7.19 1.71
CA GLY A 174 -5.53 6.31 0.68
C GLY A 174 -6.58 5.82 -0.32
N ASP A 175 -6.20 4.86 -1.17
CA ASP A 175 -7.07 4.32 -2.22
C ASP A 175 -8.04 3.27 -1.66
N PRO A 176 -9.37 3.52 -1.67
CA PRO A 176 -10.38 2.58 -1.15
C PRO A 176 -10.39 1.23 -1.86
N ALA A 177 -9.89 1.14 -3.10
CA ALA A 177 -9.85 -0.10 -3.88
C ALA A 177 -8.67 -1.02 -3.52
N VAL A 178 -7.73 -0.57 -2.68
CA VAL A 178 -6.61 -1.40 -2.23
C VAL A 178 -7.11 -2.58 -1.41
N ARG A 179 -6.47 -3.74 -1.61
CA ARG A 179 -6.84 -4.98 -0.95
C ARG A 179 -5.71 -5.51 -0.08
N PHE A 180 -6.05 -5.98 1.12
CA PHE A 180 -5.12 -6.80 1.89
C PHE A 180 -4.84 -8.12 1.16
N MET A 181 -3.56 -8.43 1.01
CA MET A 181 -3.13 -9.70 0.43
C MET A 181 -3.33 -10.84 1.41
N ASN A 182 -3.63 -12.04 0.89
CA ASN A 182 -3.79 -13.21 1.73
C ASN A 182 -2.45 -13.58 2.39
N ALA A 183 -2.46 -13.89 3.69
CA ALA A 183 -1.26 -14.21 4.45
C ALA A 183 -0.77 -15.65 4.23
N THR A 184 -1.08 -16.28 3.10
CA THR A 184 -0.60 -17.63 2.76
C THR A 184 0.92 -17.70 2.61
N GLY A 185 1.62 -16.54 2.64
CA GLY A 185 3.06 -16.44 2.43
C GLY A 185 3.46 -16.57 0.96
N GLN A 186 2.49 -16.79 0.08
CA GLN A 186 2.69 -17.00 -1.34
C GLN A 186 2.86 -15.65 -2.02
N LYS A 187 4.04 -15.42 -2.58
CA LYS A 187 4.36 -14.16 -3.25
C LYS A 187 3.95 -14.25 -4.72
N PRO A 188 3.32 -13.21 -5.28
CA PRO A 188 3.18 -13.11 -6.73
C PRO A 188 4.57 -13.09 -7.36
N SER A 189 4.78 -13.90 -8.39
CA SER A 189 6.05 -13.98 -9.10
C SER A 189 5.77 -14.18 -10.59
N LEU A 190 6.19 -13.21 -11.39
CA LEU A 190 6.12 -13.27 -12.83
C LEU A 190 7.53 -13.28 -13.40
N ARG A 191 7.68 -13.83 -14.61
CA ARG A 191 8.95 -13.75 -15.34
C ARG A 191 8.72 -13.40 -16.79
N ILE A 192 9.55 -12.48 -17.29
CA ILE A 192 9.67 -12.21 -18.72
C ILE A 192 10.52 -13.34 -19.31
N THR A 193 9.88 -14.29 -19.99
CA THR A 193 10.54 -15.50 -20.53
C THR A 193 11.34 -15.22 -21.79
N GLY A 194 10.98 -14.16 -22.52
CA GLY A 194 11.72 -13.72 -23.70
C GLY A 194 11.12 -12.47 -24.32
N VAL A 195 11.97 -11.75 -25.04
CA VAL A 195 11.59 -10.60 -25.87
C VAL A 195 12.01 -10.89 -27.30
N ASN A 196 11.02 -11.06 -28.18
CA ASN A 196 11.22 -11.45 -29.56
C ASN A 196 11.00 -10.27 -30.50
N GLY A 197 11.85 -10.21 -31.53
CA GLY A 197 11.72 -9.28 -32.64
C GLY A 197 10.92 -9.91 -33.79
N GLY A 198 10.60 -9.10 -34.79
CA GLY A 198 9.79 -9.46 -35.95
C GLY A 198 9.21 -8.19 -36.53
N LYS A 199 7.94 -8.20 -36.96
CA LYS A 199 7.21 -6.95 -37.17
C LYS A 199 6.88 -6.33 -35.82
N GLY A 200 7.78 -5.50 -35.29
CA GLY A 200 7.71 -4.96 -33.92
C GLY A 200 8.40 -5.84 -32.87
N ILE A 201 7.98 -5.67 -31.62
CA ILE A 201 8.51 -6.36 -30.44
C ILE A 201 7.36 -7.04 -29.70
N GLN A 202 7.60 -8.25 -29.21
CA GLN A 202 6.69 -8.94 -28.30
C GLN A 202 7.48 -9.49 -27.11
N ALA A 203 7.03 -9.18 -25.89
CA ALA A 203 7.55 -9.79 -24.67
C ALA A 203 6.56 -10.85 -24.17
N SER A 204 7.08 -12.03 -23.81
CA SER A 204 6.31 -13.14 -23.24
C SER A 204 6.48 -13.16 -21.72
N ILE A 205 5.38 -13.31 -21.00
CA ILE A 205 5.30 -13.29 -19.54
C ILE A 205 4.67 -14.59 -19.07
N VAL A 206 5.23 -15.20 -18.04
CA VAL A 206 4.66 -16.36 -17.34
C VAL A 206 4.39 -16.01 -15.88
N ASN A 207 3.30 -16.52 -15.31
CA ASN A 207 3.13 -16.59 -13.87
C ASN A 207 3.77 -17.87 -13.34
N GLU A 208 4.93 -17.72 -12.71
CA GLU A 208 5.67 -18.81 -12.06
C GLU A 208 5.52 -18.82 -10.54
N GLY A 209 4.71 -17.90 -10.00
CA GLY A 209 4.36 -17.87 -8.59
C GLY A 209 3.31 -18.91 -8.22
N GLU A 210 2.94 -18.90 -6.93
CA GLU A 210 2.02 -19.88 -6.36
C GLU A 210 0.57 -19.39 -6.27
N ILE A 211 0.31 -18.16 -6.74
CA ILE A 211 -1.02 -17.54 -6.73
C ILE A 211 -1.32 -16.88 -8.08
N PRO A 212 -2.61 -16.82 -8.49
CA PRO A 212 -3.02 -15.93 -9.57
C PRO A 212 -2.65 -14.49 -9.23
N VAL A 213 -2.16 -13.75 -10.22
CA VAL A 213 -1.78 -12.35 -10.04
C VAL A 213 -2.81 -11.48 -10.78
N SER A 214 -3.20 -10.35 -10.20
CA SER A 214 -4.16 -9.41 -10.77
C SER A 214 -3.63 -7.98 -10.77
N ASN A 215 -4.18 -7.14 -11.65
CA ASN A 215 -3.76 -5.75 -11.87
C ASN A 215 -2.24 -5.65 -12.08
N ILE A 216 -1.81 -6.11 -13.26
CA ILE A 216 -0.40 -6.26 -13.61
C ILE A 216 -0.05 -5.18 -14.63
N PRO A 217 0.33 -3.98 -14.16
CA PRO A 217 0.84 -2.94 -15.03
C PRO A 217 2.18 -3.38 -15.65
N TRP A 218 2.39 -2.94 -16.88
CA TRP A 218 3.60 -3.19 -17.65
C TRP A 218 3.95 -1.96 -18.48
N SER A 219 5.23 -1.85 -18.84
CA SER A 219 5.71 -0.87 -19.81
C SER A 219 6.81 -1.45 -20.70
N ILE A 220 6.88 -0.94 -21.93
CA ILE A 220 7.95 -1.22 -22.88
C ILE A 220 8.49 0.12 -23.39
N SER A 221 9.79 0.32 -23.26
CA SER A 221 10.50 1.49 -23.77
C SER A 221 11.55 1.06 -24.79
N VAL A 222 11.58 1.75 -25.93
CA VAL A 222 12.52 1.51 -27.02
C VAL A 222 13.14 2.83 -27.44
N SER A 223 14.46 2.90 -27.39
CA SER A 223 15.21 4.11 -27.74
C SER A 223 16.40 3.81 -28.66
N GLY A 224 16.83 4.80 -29.44
CA GLY A 224 18.00 4.70 -30.32
C GLY A 224 17.64 4.89 -31.80
N GLY A 225 18.10 3.98 -32.65
CA GLY A 225 18.06 4.15 -34.10
C GLY A 225 19.13 5.11 -34.62
N LEU A 226 19.22 5.23 -35.93
CA LEU A 226 20.12 6.11 -36.64
C LEU A 226 19.81 7.55 -36.23
N PHE A 227 20.81 8.26 -35.71
CA PHE A 227 20.70 9.59 -35.12
C PHE A 227 19.74 9.71 -33.92
N GLY A 228 19.34 8.60 -33.29
CA GLY A 228 18.48 8.65 -32.09
C GLY A 228 17.01 8.94 -32.37
N PHE A 229 16.53 8.75 -33.60
CA PHE A 229 15.16 9.08 -33.99
C PHE A 229 14.07 8.12 -33.47
N ILE A 230 14.45 7.01 -32.83
CA ILE A 230 13.51 6.09 -32.21
C ILE A 230 13.46 6.40 -30.72
N ASN A 231 12.29 6.82 -30.24
CA ASN A 231 11.98 6.96 -28.82
C ASN A 231 10.49 6.68 -28.61
N ILE A 232 10.17 5.43 -28.27
CA ILE A 232 8.81 4.92 -28.14
C ILE A 232 8.66 4.35 -26.74
N SER A 233 7.57 4.72 -26.07
CA SER A 233 7.09 4.08 -24.86
C SER A 233 5.65 3.59 -25.08
N SER A 234 5.31 2.48 -24.45
CA SER A 234 3.94 1.97 -24.35
C SER A 234 3.75 1.39 -22.95
N GLU A 235 2.57 1.60 -22.40
CA GLU A 235 2.18 1.14 -21.08
C GLU A 235 0.79 0.51 -21.14
N GLY A 236 0.50 -0.37 -20.20
CA GLY A 236 -0.80 -1.01 -20.09
C GLY A 236 -0.92 -1.83 -18.82
N SER A 237 -2.04 -2.52 -18.67
CA SER A 237 -2.27 -3.45 -17.56
C SER A 237 -3.14 -4.61 -18.02
N PHE A 238 -2.88 -5.80 -17.47
CA PHE A 238 -3.79 -6.95 -17.62
C PHE A 238 -4.49 -7.26 -16.29
N ALA A 239 -5.76 -7.66 -16.40
CA ALA A 239 -6.64 -7.85 -15.25
C ALA A 239 -6.20 -9.02 -14.36
N SER A 240 -5.83 -10.16 -14.95
CA SER A 240 -5.29 -11.30 -14.21
C SER A 240 -4.46 -12.26 -15.06
N LEU A 241 -3.56 -13.01 -14.41
CA LEU A 241 -2.81 -14.11 -14.99
C LEU A 241 -2.80 -15.29 -14.01
N ALA A 242 -3.43 -16.41 -14.39
CA ALA A 242 -3.49 -17.62 -13.59
C ALA A 242 -2.12 -18.31 -13.48
N ILE A 243 -1.96 -19.17 -12.47
CA ILE A 243 -0.71 -19.91 -12.20
C ILE A 243 -0.33 -20.75 -13.42
N GLY A 244 0.94 -20.69 -13.83
CA GLY A 244 1.48 -21.44 -14.97
C GLY A 244 1.05 -20.92 -16.34
N ASN A 245 0.10 -19.99 -16.41
CA ASN A 245 -0.33 -19.41 -17.68
C ASN A 245 0.68 -18.37 -18.19
N THR A 246 0.67 -18.20 -19.51
CA THR A 246 1.49 -17.22 -20.21
C THR A 246 0.62 -16.16 -20.88
N THR A 247 1.15 -14.94 -20.99
CA THR A 247 0.58 -13.87 -21.81
C THR A 247 1.70 -13.16 -22.59
N ALA A 248 1.33 -12.32 -23.55
CA ALA A 248 2.27 -11.52 -24.32
C ALA A 248 1.85 -10.05 -24.36
N ILE A 249 2.83 -9.16 -24.33
CA ILE A 249 2.65 -7.71 -24.47
C ILE A 249 3.46 -7.22 -25.65
N GLN A 250 2.98 -6.14 -26.26
CA GLN A 250 3.61 -5.50 -27.42
C GLN A 250 3.39 -3.99 -27.35
N PRO A 251 4.33 -3.17 -27.89
CA PRO A 251 4.12 -1.73 -27.97
C PRO A 251 2.89 -1.39 -28.82
N GLU A 252 2.16 -0.34 -28.44
CA GLU A 252 1.01 0.14 -29.23
C GLU A 252 1.47 0.78 -30.54
N LYS A 253 2.63 1.46 -30.49
CA LYS A 253 3.22 2.15 -31.64
C LYS A 253 4.12 1.19 -32.41
N THR A 254 3.90 1.11 -33.72
CA THR A 254 4.79 0.39 -34.63
C THR A 254 6.17 1.03 -34.58
N ILE A 255 7.19 0.19 -34.41
CA ILE A 255 8.59 0.62 -34.49
C ILE A 255 8.99 0.65 -35.96
N PHE A 256 9.42 1.81 -36.44
CA PHE A 256 9.93 1.96 -37.79
C PHE A 256 11.21 2.78 -37.77
N GLY A 257 12.26 2.29 -38.42
CA GLY A 257 13.50 3.03 -38.55
C GLY A 257 14.66 2.18 -39.01
N PHE A 258 15.86 2.64 -38.71
CA PHE A 258 17.09 1.94 -39.04
C PHE A 258 18.07 2.12 -37.89
N GLY A 259 18.84 1.11 -37.51
CA GLY A 259 19.94 1.24 -36.54
C GLY A 259 19.75 0.46 -35.25
N LYS A 260 20.76 0.53 -34.38
CA LYS A 260 20.75 -0.13 -33.06
C LYS A 260 19.74 0.53 -32.13
N ILE A 261 19.04 -0.28 -31.36
CA ILE A 261 18.10 0.17 -30.33
C ILE A 261 18.40 -0.47 -28.98
N SER A 262 18.02 0.22 -27.93
CA SER A 262 17.93 -0.28 -26.55
C SER A 262 16.48 -0.52 -26.19
N LEU A 263 16.22 -1.55 -25.40
CA LEU A 263 14.91 -2.00 -24.99
C LEU A 263 14.87 -2.13 -23.47
N GLN A 264 13.78 -1.67 -22.86
CA GLN A 264 13.47 -1.91 -21.45
C GLN A 264 12.04 -2.41 -21.36
N VAL A 265 11.82 -3.49 -20.61
CA VAL A 265 10.51 -4.05 -20.34
C VAL A 265 10.35 -4.18 -18.84
N HIS A 266 9.35 -3.49 -18.30
CA HIS A 266 8.96 -3.57 -16.90
C HIS A 266 7.61 -4.26 -16.80
N VAL A 267 7.48 -5.23 -15.90
CA VAL A 267 6.22 -5.90 -15.58
C VAL A 267 6.16 -6.06 -14.08
N LYS A 268 5.05 -5.64 -13.45
CA LYS A 268 4.88 -5.77 -12.00
C LYS A 268 5.09 -7.23 -11.57
N TYR A 269 5.87 -7.43 -10.51
CA TYR A 269 6.25 -8.75 -9.96
C TYR A 269 7.23 -9.57 -10.81
N ALA A 270 7.78 -9.01 -11.89
CA ALA A 270 8.90 -9.58 -12.63
C ALA A 270 10.18 -8.79 -12.43
N GLU A 271 11.32 -9.45 -12.61
CA GLU A 271 12.60 -8.76 -12.78
C GLU A 271 12.58 -7.98 -14.10
N ASP A 272 13.13 -6.76 -14.09
CA ASP A 272 13.25 -5.94 -15.29
C ASP A 272 14.06 -6.63 -16.37
N TRP A 273 13.57 -6.53 -17.60
CA TRP A 273 14.28 -7.03 -18.76
C TRP A 273 14.87 -5.86 -19.55
N ASN A 274 16.19 -5.83 -19.66
CA ASN A 274 16.93 -4.86 -20.45
C ASN A 274 17.61 -5.56 -21.61
N GLY A 275 17.63 -4.93 -22.78
CA GLY A 275 18.26 -5.53 -23.95
C GLY A 275 18.60 -4.54 -25.05
N SER A 276 19.18 -5.07 -26.12
CA SER A 276 19.45 -4.33 -27.35
C SER A 276 19.02 -5.11 -28.57
N GLY A 277 18.81 -4.41 -29.68
CA GLY A 277 18.44 -5.00 -30.96
C GLY A 277 18.82 -4.09 -32.12
N PHE A 278 18.38 -4.46 -33.31
CA PHE A 278 18.55 -3.65 -34.52
C PHE A 278 17.23 -3.52 -35.27
N VAL A 279 16.89 -2.30 -35.68
CA VAL A 279 15.69 -2.02 -36.47
C VAL A 279 16.08 -1.86 -37.94
N LEU A 280 15.28 -2.44 -38.84
CA LEU A 280 15.37 -2.28 -40.29
C LEU A 280 13.96 -2.16 -40.88
N GLY A 281 13.55 -0.93 -41.20
CA GLY A 281 12.17 -0.63 -41.56
C GLY A 281 11.23 -0.97 -40.40
N PRO A 282 10.16 -1.77 -40.61
CA PRO A 282 9.25 -2.20 -39.56
C PRO A 282 9.75 -3.42 -38.76
N PHE A 283 10.93 -3.95 -39.10
CA PHE A 283 11.43 -5.19 -38.53
C PHE A 283 12.45 -4.95 -37.42
N VAL A 284 12.28 -5.64 -36.30
CA VAL A 284 13.26 -5.69 -35.20
C VAL A 284 13.96 -7.03 -35.22
N MET A 285 15.28 -7.01 -35.22
CA MET A 285 16.11 -8.20 -35.37
C MET A 285 17.19 -8.25 -34.30
N ARG A 286 17.69 -9.48 -34.04
CA ARG A 286 18.85 -9.74 -33.16
C ARG A 286 18.69 -9.10 -31.78
N ILE A 287 17.59 -9.42 -31.11
CA ILE A 287 17.36 -8.97 -29.75
C ILE A 287 18.22 -9.81 -28.78
N PHE A 288 18.95 -9.13 -27.90
CA PHE A 288 19.76 -9.76 -26.85
C PHE A 288 19.48 -9.09 -25.51
N ARG A 289 19.35 -9.89 -24.45
CA ARG A 289 19.31 -9.39 -23.06
C ARG A 289 20.70 -8.86 -22.69
N ILE A 290 20.73 -7.73 -22.01
CA ILE A 290 21.92 -7.16 -21.40
C ILE A 290 21.79 -7.47 -19.91
N CYS A 291 22.72 -8.26 -19.38
CA CYS A 291 22.84 -8.55 -17.95
C CYS A 291 23.46 -7.36 -17.21
#